data_AF-A0A944K3Z1-F1
#
_entry.id   AF-A0A944K3Z1-F1
#
_cell.length_a   1.000
_cell.length_b   1.000
_cell.length_c   1.000
_cell.angle_alpha   90.00
_cell.angle_beta   90.00
_cell.angle_gamma   90.00
#
_symmetry.space_group_name_H-M   'P 1'
#
loop_
_entity.id
_entity.type
_entity.pdbx_description
1 polymer ?
#
loop_
_entity_poly.entity_id
_entity_poly.type
_entity_poly.pdbx_seq_one_letter_code
_entity_poly.pdbx_strand_id
1 'polypeptide(L)'
;MSSKADKLGVSASFARAQPVGVSPRRAAIAEATGAPTSGVIPPSEVPIEALAHNPFNLREDLTELDELAASLTARGQLQPLAVATRMAFMEAHPGATDGLGRAPYVVIDGNRRLAAAHLAGLKTIQIHVNDALSASAADILESALIANVHRVDVAPMDQARALQELVDVHGSQAQVAKRLGKTPAWVSQRLTLLNLTPTLQDKVESGELKVEPARRIGRLPQEAQQAAAEETINAVNPPRQRTHPVNTPPKPPT
;
A
#
# COMPACT_ATOMS: atom_id res chain seq x y z
N MET A 1 -17.42 16.02 -57.14
CA MET A 1 -17.31 14.85 -56.26
C MET A 1 -17.69 15.29 -54.86
N SER A 2 -18.90 14.96 -54.41
CA SER A 2 -19.41 15.37 -53.08
C SER A 2 -18.91 14.39 -52.04
N SER A 3 -18.27 14.88 -50.98
CA SER A 3 -17.75 14.08 -49.88
C SER A 3 -18.90 13.37 -49.15
N LYS A 4 -18.64 12.14 -48.69
CA LYS A 4 -19.57 11.29 -47.91
C LYS A 4 -20.01 11.92 -46.57
N ALA A 5 -19.43 13.05 -46.18
CA ALA A 5 -19.76 13.79 -44.95
C ALA A 5 -21.06 14.63 -45.06
N ASP A 6 -21.48 15.04 -46.26
CA ASP A 6 -22.64 15.94 -46.43
C ASP A 6 -24.00 15.23 -46.44
N LYS A 7 -24.04 13.91 -46.24
CA LYS A 7 -25.28 13.10 -46.24
C LYS A 7 -25.73 12.61 -44.86
N LEU A 8 -25.11 13.06 -43.77
CA LEU A 8 -25.55 12.73 -42.42
C LEU A 8 -26.01 14.01 -41.73
N GLY A 9 -27.33 14.20 -41.69
CA GLY A 9 -27.97 15.34 -41.04
C GLY A 9 -27.56 15.46 -39.57
N VAL A 10 -27.46 16.71 -39.12
CA VAL A 10 -27.14 17.07 -37.74
C VAL A 10 -28.28 16.57 -36.85
N SER A 11 -28.08 15.42 -36.19
CA SER A 11 -29.05 14.92 -35.23
C SER A 11 -29.08 15.88 -34.03
N ALA A 12 -30.30 16.27 -33.63
CA ALA A 12 -30.57 17.19 -32.52
C ALA A 12 -30.08 16.69 -31.14
N SER A 13 -29.49 15.49 -31.10
CA SER A 13 -29.06 14.81 -29.88
C SER A 13 -27.60 15.10 -29.48
N PHE A 14 -26.78 15.72 -30.34
CA PHE A 14 -25.36 15.95 -30.06
C PHE A 14 -24.93 17.43 -30.01
N ALA A 15 -25.82 18.38 -30.31
CA ALA A 15 -25.49 19.81 -30.35
C ALA A 15 -25.69 20.56 -29.01
N ARG A 16 -25.91 19.85 -27.89
CA ARG A 16 -26.03 20.46 -26.55
C ARG A 16 -25.12 19.77 -25.52
N ALA A 17 -23.82 19.81 -25.77
CA ALA A 17 -22.85 19.71 -24.68
C ALA A 17 -22.59 21.13 -24.14
N GLN A 18 -23.50 21.62 -23.30
CA GLN A 18 -23.20 22.74 -22.41
C GLN A 18 -22.28 22.26 -21.28
N PRO A 19 -21.46 23.15 -20.67
CA PRO A 19 -20.67 22.79 -19.49
C PRO A 19 -21.60 22.18 -18.43
N VAL A 20 -21.15 21.08 -17.82
CA VAL A 20 -21.94 20.23 -16.92
C VAL A 20 -22.45 21.05 -15.73
N GLY A 21 -23.61 21.70 -15.89
CA GLY A 21 -24.38 22.33 -14.85
C GLY A 21 -25.19 21.29 -14.08
N VAL A 22 -25.30 21.49 -12.77
CA VAL A 22 -26.04 20.61 -11.85
C VAL A 22 -27.49 20.47 -12.32
N SER A 23 -28.00 19.23 -12.43
CA SER A 23 -29.34 18.99 -12.96
C SER A 23 -30.43 19.61 -12.05
N PRO A 24 -31.60 19.99 -12.60
CA PRO A 24 -32.69 20.62 -11.83
C PRO A 24 -33.16 19.77 -10.64
N ARG A 25 -33.13 18.45 -10.80
CA ARG A 25 -33.46 17.49 -9.74
C ARG A 25 -32.43 17.50 -8.60
N ARG A 26 -31.15 17.73 -8.91
CA ARG A 26 -30.07 17.84 -7.90
C ARG A 26 -30.12 19.18 -7.16
N ALA A 27 -30.48 20.27 -7.82
CA ALA A 27 -30.68 21.57 -7.19
C ALA A 27 -31.79 21.51 -6.12
N ALA A 28 -32.93 20.87 -6.44
CA ALA A 28 -34.04 20.72 -5.50
C ALA A 28 -33.69 19.86 -4.26
N ILE A 29 -32.80 18.87 -4.41
CA ILE A 29 -32.36 18.03 -3.28
C ILE A 29 -31.34 18.78 -2.40
N ALA A 30 -30.45 19.57 -3.01
CA ALA A 30 -29.47 20.40 -2.28
C ALA A 30 -30.16 21.49 -1.45
N GLU A 31 -31.20 22.12 -1.99
CA GLU A 31 -32.02 23.13 -1.30
C GLU A 31 -32.80 22.53 -0.12
N ALA A 32 -33.26 21.27 -0.24
CA ALA A 32 -34.05 20.61 0.80
C ALA A 32 -33.22 19.99 1.94
N THR A 33 -31.94 19.68 1.72
CA THR A 33 -31.13 18.90 2.66
C THR A 33 -29.91 19.63 3.21
N GLY A 34 -29.50 20.76 2.62
CA GLY A 34 -28.35 21.55 3.07
C GLY A 34 -26.99 20.81 3.03
N ALA A 35 -26.98 19.57 2.52
CA ALA A 35 -25.79 18.73 2.47
C ALA A 35 -25.25 18.71 1.02
N PRO A 36 -24.00 19.14 0.79
CA PRO A 36 -23.40 19.07 -0.54
C PRO A 36 -23.25 17.61 -0.98
N THR A 37 -24.03 17.19 -1.98
CA THR A 37 -23.90 15.89 -2.65
C THR A 37 -23.00 16.02 -3.88
N SER A 38 -21.69 15.91 -3.66
CA SER A 38 -20.66 15.67 -4.68
C SER A 38 -19.80 14.53 -4.13
N GLY A 39 -19.70 13.34 -4.70
CA GLY A 39 -19.25 13.14 -6.08
C GLY A 39 -17.84 13.72 -6.19
N VAL A 40 -16.81 12.94 -5.81
CA VAL A 40 -15.36 13.26 -5.79
C VAL A 40 -15.03 14.74 -6.02
N ILE A 41 -14.67 15.45 -4.96
CA ILE A 41 -14.17 16.83 -5.02
C ILE A 41 -13.01 16.87 -6.04
N PRO A 42 -13.05 17.73 -7.06
CA PRO A 42 -11.94 17.82 -8.02
C PRO A 42 -10.65 18.15 -7.27
N PRO A 43 -9.53 17.50 -7.61
CA PRO A 43 -8.28 17.72 -6.90
C PRO A 43 -7.89 19.19 -6.99
N SER A 44 -7.61 19.79 -5.83
CA SER A 44 -7.26 21.20 -5.71
C SER A 44 -5.76 21.37 -5.96
N GLU A 45 -5.37 22.43 -6.66
CA GLU A 45 -3.95 22.71 -6.89
C GLU A 45 -3.44 23.70 -5.83
N VAL A 46 -2.37 23.34 -5.14
CA VAL A 46 -1.79 24.17 -4.06
C VAL A 46 -0.30 24.39 -4.28
N PRO A 47 0.28 25.50 -3.78
CA PRO A 47 1.72 25.67 -3.72
C PRO A 47 2.37 24.54 -2.94
N ILE A 48 3.53 24.06 -3.40
CA ILE A 48 4.23 22.97 -2.71
C ILE A 48 4.63 23.38 -1.28
N GLU A 49 4.97 24.65 -1.07
CA GLU A 49 5.28 25.22 0.24
C GLU A 49 4.11 25.17 1.24
N ALA A 50 2.87 24.98 0.75
CA ALA A 50 1.69 24.82 1.60
C ALA A 50 1.55 23.40 2.15
N LEU A 51 2.45 22.48 1.79
CA LEU A 51 2.42 21.07 2.19
C LEU A 51 3.58 20.74 3.12
N ALA A 52 3.27 20.07 4.23
CA ALA A 52 4.25 19.44 5.09
C ALA A 52 4.31 17.93 4.85
N HIS A 53 5.51 17.37 4.98
CA HIS A 53 5.69 15.93 5.09
C HIS A 53 5.06 15.43 6.38
N ASN A 54 4.49 14.22 6.33
CA ASN A 54 3.98 13.56 7.55
C ASN A 54 5.17 13.04 8.38
N PRO A 55 5.35 13.51 9.64
CA PRO A 55 6.40 13.03 10.53
C PRO A 55 6.33 11.53 10.83
N PHE A 56 5.14 10.92 10.71
CA PHE A 56 4.91 9.49 10.94
C PHE A 56 5.09 8.63 9.69
N ASN A 57 5.64 9.18 8.61
CA ASN A 57 5.91 8.41 7.42
C ASN A 57 7.03 7.38 7.69
N LEU A 58 6.66 6.11 7.88
CA LEU A 58 7.55 5.00 8.21
C LEU A 58 8.59 4.63 7.13
N ARG A 59 8.54 5.26 5.94
CA ARG A 59 9.59 5.12 4.93
C ARG A 59 10.74 6.06 5.28
N GLU A 60 11.75 5.54 5.96
CA GLU A 60 12.99 6.26 6.29
C GLU A 60 13.77 6.68 5.02
N ASP A 61 13.70 5.86 3.97
CA ASP A 61 14.38 6.12 2.71
C ASP A 61 13.41 6.49 1.57
N LEU A 62 13.36 7.77 1.23
CA LEU A 62 12.73 8.24 0.00
C LEU A 62 13.69 7.99 -1.19
N THR A 63 13.78 6.75 -1.64
CA THR A 63 14.65 6.34 -2.77
C THR A 63 14.01 6.62 -4.14
N GLU A 64 14.84 6.65 -5.19
CA GLU A 64 14.46 6.79 -6.61
C GLU A 64 13.62 8.04 -6.92
N LEU A 65 13.96 9.17 -6.29
CA LEU A 65 13.20 10.41 -6.51
C LEU A 65 13.47 11.04 -7.88
N ASP A 66 14.65 10.84 -8.46
CA ASP A 66 15.04 11.45 -9.74
C ASP A 66 14.18 10.96 -10.91
N GLU A 67 13.90 9.64 -10.97
CA GLU A 67 13.02 9.07 -11.98
C GLU A 67 11.59 9.57 -11.83
N LEU A 68 11.11 9.68 -10.59
CA LEU A 68 9.77 10.18 -10.30
C LEU A 68 9.65 11.69 -10.62
N ALA A 69 10.69 12.47 -10.34
CA ALA A 69 10.79 13.88 -10.69
C ALA A 69 10.77 14.08 -12.21
N ALA A 70 11.57 13.30 -12.95
CA ALA A 70 11.57 13.29 -14.41
C ALA A 70 10.20 12.92 -14.98
N SER A 71 9.51 11.95 -14.38
CA SER A 71 8.14 11.58 -14.78
C SER A 71 7.13 12.70 -14.52
N LEU A 72 7.23 13.39 -13.38
CA LEU A 72 6.35 14.53 -13.05
C LEU A 72 6.55 15.68 -14.04
N THR A 73 7.78 15.98 -14.44
CA THR A 73 8.06 17.00 -15.45
C THR A 73 7.57 16.60 -16.84
N ALA A 74 7.74 15.32 -17.22
CA ALA A 74 7.41 14.85 -18.57
C ALA A 74 5.91 14.61 -18.81
N ARG A 75 5.19 14.10 -17.80
CA ARG A 75 3.79 13.67 -17.95
C ARG A 75 2.82 14.41 -17.03
N GLY A 76 3.32 15.30 -16.17
CA GLY A 76 2.53 15.92 -15.13
C GLY A 76 2.15 14.94 -14.03
N GLN A 77 1.34 15.43 -13.10
CA GLN A 77 0.84 14.61 -12.01
C GLN A 77 -0.39 13.80 -12.43
N LEU A 78 -0.28 12.48 -12.38
CA LEU A 78 -1.39 11.58 -12.72
C LEU A 78 -2.34 11.33 -11.55
N GLN A 79 -1.82 11.36 -10.32
CA GLN A 79 -2.59 11.11 -9.11
C GLN A 79 -2.36 12.24 -8.09
N PRO A 80 -3.43 12.86 -7.56
CA PRO A 80 -3.32 13.87 -6.52
C PRO A 80 -2.71 13.29 -5.23
N LEU A 81 -2.03 14.13 -4.45
CA LEU A 81 -1.60 13.75 -3.10
C LEU A 81 -2.81 13.67 -2.17
N ALA A 82 -2.85 12.72 -1.24
CA ALA A 82 -3.88 12.71 -0.21
C ALA A 82 -3.37 13.48 1.00
N VAL A 83 -4.09 14.52 1.40
CA VAL A 83 -3.66 15.44 2.46
C VAL A 83 -4.75 15.63 3.50
N ALA A 84 -4.33 15.94 4.71
CA ALA A 84 -5.20 16.41 5.78
C ALA A 84 -4.91 17.89 6.07
N THR A 85 -5.90 18.63 6.56
CA THR A 85 -5.66 19.96 7.10
C THR A 85 -4.79 19.89 8.36
N ARG A 86 -3.99 20.93 8.59
CA ARG A 86 -3.13 21.04 9.78
C ARG A 86 -3.92 20.89 11.07
N MET A 87 -5.13 21.48 11.13
CA MET A 87 -5.99 21.37 12.31
C MET A 87 -6.41 19.93 12.58
N ALA A 88 -6.95 19.23 11.57
CA ALA A 88 -7.36 17.84 11.73
C ALA A 88 -6.18 16.93 12.08
N PHE A 89 -5.02 17.14 11.47
CA PHE A 89 -3.80 16.39 11.79
C PHE A 89 -3.34 16.60 13.23
N MET A 90 -3.34 17.84 13.71
CA MET A 90 -2.96 18.18 15.09
C MET A 90 -3.96 17.70 16.14
N GLU A 91 -5.26 17.70 15.82
CA GLU A 91 -6.30 17.15 16.69
C GLU A 91 -6.11 15.65 16.88
N ALA A 92 -5.78 14.93 15.81
CA ALA A 92 -5.47 13.51 15.88
C ALA A 92 -4.12 13.20 16.54
N HIS A 93 -3.13 14.11 16.46
CA HIS A 93 -1.76 13.89 16.95
C HIS A 93 -1.33 15.02 17.89
N PRO A 94 -1.84 15.05 19.13
CA PRO A 94 -1.44 16.06 20.11
C PRO A 94 0.07 15.96 20.38
N GLY A 95 0.79 17.06 20.16
CA GLY A 95 2.25 17.14 20.36
C GLY A 95 3.09 16.85 19.11
N ALA A 96 2.50 16.34 18.03
CA ALA A 96 3.20 16.16 16.76
C ALA A 96 3.21 17.45 15.95
N THR A 97 3.86 18.51 16.47
CA THR A 97 4.04 19.79 15.77
C THR A 97 5.44 20.00 15.22
N ASP A 98 6.41 19.21 15.70
CA ASP A 98 7.79 19.31 15.29
C ASP A 98 7.95 18.83 13.84
N GLY A 99 8.45 19.70 12.98
CA GLY A 99 8.68 19.43 11.55
C GLY A 99 7.55 19.85 10.59
N LEU A 100 6.36 20.21 11.07
CA LEU A 100 5.25 20.64 10.20
C LEU A 100 5.32 22.12 9.77
N GLY A 101 6.03 22.94 10.54
CA GLY A 101 6.11 24.38 10.30
C GLY A 101 4.73 25.05 10.29
N ARG A 102 4.52 25.96 9.31
CA ARG A 102 3.27 26.73 9.11
C ARG A 102 2.42 26.20 7.95
N ALA A 103 2.74 25.02 7.40
CA ALA A 103 2.03 24.46 6.26
C ALA A 103 0.57 24.15 6.63
N PRO A 104 -0.43 24.66 5.88
CA PRO A 104 -1.85 24.41 6.16
C PRO A 104 -2.29 22.97 5.90
N TYR A 105 -1.50 22.18 5.16
CA TYR A 105 -1.82 20.80 4.80
C TYR A 105 -0.66 19.85 5.13
N VAL A 106 -1.00 18.62 5.51
CA VAL A 106 -0.05 17.55 5.83
C VAL A 106 -0.29 16.38 4.89
N VAL A 107 0.77 15.89 4.24
CA VAL A 107 0.67 14.79 3.26
C VAL A 107 0.54 13.44 3.97
N ILE A 108 -0.66 12.87 3.94
CA ILE A 108 -0.94 11.54 4.50
C ILE A 108 -0.41 10.44 3.55
N ASP A 109 -0.71 10.57 2.25
CA ASP A 109 -0.18 9.69 1.21
C ASP A 109 0.43 10.48 0.04
N GLY A 110 1.57 9.98 -0.46
CA GLY A 110 2.33 10.60 -1.53
C GLY A 110 3.55 11.39 -1.06
N ASN A 111 4.11 11.11 0.12
CA ASN A 111 5.33 11.76 0.62
C ASN A 111 6.52 11.69 -0.39
N ARG A 112 6.70 10.57 -1.10
CA ARG A 112 7.69 10.46 -2.20
C ARG A 112 7.35 11.37 -3.39
N ARG A 113 6.07 11.51 -3.75
CA ARG A 113 5.62 12.41 -4.83
C ARG A 113 5.85 13.87 -4.45
N LEU A 114 5.62 14.25 -3.19
CA LEU A 114 5.95 15.58 -2.69
C LEU A 114 7.46 15.86 -2.79
N ALA A 115 8.30 14.93 -2.33
CA ALA A 115 9.75 15.07 -2.41
C ALA A 115 10.26 15.14 -3.87
N ALA A 116 9.73 14.30 -4.76
CA ALA A 116 10.04 14.36 -6.18
C ALA A 116 9.55 15.65 -6.86
N ALA A 117 8.42 16.20 -6.43
CA ALA A 117 7.92 17.48 -6.93
C ALA A 117 8.82 18.66 -6.53
N HIS A 118 9.39 18.62 -5.32
CA HIS A 118 10.44 19.56 -4.90
C HIS A 118 11.68 19.44 -5.80
N LEU A 119 12.17 18.21 -6.07
CA LEU A 119 13.32 17.99 -6.96
C LEU A 119 13.04 18.43 -8.41
N ALA A 120 11.82 18.22 -8.90
CA ALA A 120 11.38 18.63 -10.23
C ALA A 120 11.20 20.16 -10.35
N GLY A 121 11.32 20.93 -9.27
CA GLY A 121 11.15 22.38 -9.26
C GLY A 121 9.71 22.83 -9.55
N LEU A 122 8.72 21.98 -9.26
CA LEU A 122 7.32 22.33 -9.45
C LEU A 122 6.92 23.44 -8.46
N LYS A 123 6.06 24.36 -8.91
CA LYS A 123 5.53 25.43 -8.05
C LYS A 123 4.26 25.00 -7.33
N THR A 124 3.47 24.17 -7.98
CA THR A 124 2.17 23.73 -7.54
C THR A 124 2.01 22.23 -7.75
N ILE A 125 1.15 21.62 -6.94
CA ILE A 125 0.81 20.21 -7.05
C ILE A 125 -0.66 19.99 -6.70
N GLN A 126 -1.28 19.02 -7.37
CA GLN A 126 -2.65 18.61 -7.13
C GLN A 126 -2.75 17.78 -5.85
N ILE A 127 -3.73 18.11 -5.04
CA ILE A 127 -4.04 17.49 -3.76
C ILE A 127 -5.52 17.11 -3.70
N HIS A 128 -5.81 16.14 -2.87
CA HIS A 128 -7.15 15.78 -2.44
C HIS A 128 -7.18 15.90 -0.92
N VAL A 129 -7.90 16.91 -0.42
CA VAL A 129 -8.07 17.14 1.02
C VAL A 129 -9.09 16.15 1.54
N ASN A 130 -8.68 15.35 2.52
CA ASN A 130 -9.57 14.43 3.20
C ASN A 130 -9.17 14.35 4.68
N ASP A 131 -9.79 15.21 5.49
CA ASP A 131 -9.58 15.26 6.94
C ASP A 131 -10.04 13.97 7.64
N ALA A 132 -10.92 13.17 7.00
CA ALA A 132 -11.28 11.86 7.53
C ALA A 132 -10.11 10.87 7.50
N LEU A 133 -9.11 11.07 6.61
CA LEU A 133 -7.87 10.29 6.66
C LEU A 133 -7.05 10.60 7.90
N SER A 134 -7.28 11.74 8.57
CA SER A 134 -6.67 12.12 9.84
C SER A 134 -7.67 12.15 10.99
N ALA A 135 -8.82 11.48 10.89
CA ALA A 135 -9.86 11.52 11.92
C ALA A 135 -9.41 10.91 13.26
N SER A 136 -8.38 10.05 13.23
CA SER A 136 -7.75 9.49 14.41
C SER A 136 -6.30 9.14 14.07
N ALA A 137 -5.37 9.29 15.03
CA ALA A 137 -4.02 8.74 14.87
C ALA A 137 -4.05 7.24 14.54
N ALA A 138 -5.05 6.53 15.05
CA ALA A 138 -5.29 5.12 14.73
C ALA A 138 -5.63 4.92 13.25
N ASP A 139 -6.36 5.83 12.61
CA ASP A 139 -6.77 5.69 11.19
C ASP A 139 -5.61 6.00 10.23
N ILE A 140 -4.71 6.93 10.59
CA ILE A 140 -3.48 7.20 9.82
C ILE A 140 -2.52 6.02 9.97
N LEU A 141 -2.28 5.57 11.21
CA LEU A 141 -1.47 4.40 11.49
C LEU A 141 -2.03 3.17 10.75
N GLU A 142 -3.35 2.95 10.83
CA GLU A 142 -4.07 1.91 10.11
C GLU A 142 -3.81 2.02 8.60
N SER A 143 -4.01 3.20 8.02
CA SER A 143 -3.80 3.42 6.58
C SER A 143 -2.34 3.16 6.16
N ALA A 144 -1.38 3.58 6.99
CA ALA A 144 0.05 3.36 6.75
C ALA A 144 0.42 1.87 6.86
N LEU A 145 -0.08 1.18 7.89
CA LEU A 145 0.12 -0.26 8.10
C LEU A 145 -0.52 -1.07 6.98
N ILE A 146 -1.75 -0.75 6.58
CA ILE A 146 -2.46 -1.37 5.45
C ILE A 146 -1.66 -1.19 4.16
N ALA A 147 -1.22 0.04 3.85
CA ALA A 147 -0.43 0.32 2.66
C ALA A 147 0.89 -0.46 2.65
N ASN A 148 1.55 -0.59 3.80
CA ASN A 148 2.75 -1.42 3.95
C ASN A 148 2.45 -2.90 3.72
N VAL A 149 1.41 -3.47 4.34
CA VAL A 149 1.03 -4.88 4.15
C VAL A 149 0.73 -5.22 2.69
N HIS A 150 0.22 -4.26 1.90
CA HIS A 150 -0.08 -4.45 0.48
C HIS A 150 1.12 -4.36 -0.46
N ARG A 151 2.31 -3.97 0.02
CA ARG A 151 3.52 -3.93 -0.82
C ARG A 151 3.96 -5.35 -1.22
N VAL A 152 4.40 -5.49 -2.46
CA VAL A 152 4.80 -6.77 -3.07
C VAL A 152 6.05 -7.37 -2.39
N ASP A 153 6.96 -6.52 -1.92
CA ASP A 153 8.30 -6.93 -1.45
C ASP A 153 8.50 -6.88 0.07
N VAL A 154 7.44 -6.91 0.87
CA VAL A 154 7.59 -6.88 2.34
C VAL A 154 7.96 -8.26 2.85
N ALA A 155 8.98 -8.31 3.71
CA ALA A 155 9.41 -9.54 4.34
C ALA A 155 8.24 -10.20 5.10
N PRO A 156 8.11 -11.54 5.07
CA PRO A 156 7.01 -12.23 5.72
C PRO A 156 6.87 -11.94 7.23
N MET A 157 8.00 -11.73 7.92
CA MET A 157 8.02 -11.39 9.35
C MET A 157 7.51 -9.96 9.60
N ASP A 158 7.90 -9.00 8.78
CA ASP A 158 7.42 -7.62 8.90
C ASP A 158 5.92 -7.52 8.62
N GLN A 159 5.43 -8.27 7.63
CA GLN A 159 3.98 -8.41 7.42
C GLN A 159 3.28 -8.97 8.66
N ALA A 160 3.86 -9.99 9.30
CA ALA A 160 3.27 -10.59 10.49
C ALA A 160 3.24 -9.60 11.68
N ARG A 161 4.32 -8.84 11.89
CA ARG A 161 4.41 -7.79 12.93
C ARG A 161 3.37 -6.68 12.69
N ALA A 162 3.30 -6.14 11.47
CA ALA A 162 2.33 -5.12 11.10
C ALA A 162 0.87 -5.61 11.26
N LEU A 163 0.61 -6.88 10.94
CA LEU A 163 -0.70 -7.49 11.17
C LEU A 163 -1.03 -7.64 12.65
N GLN A 164 -0.05 -7.95 13.50
CA GLN A 164 -0.27 -8.05 14.94
C GLN A 164 -0.65 -6.69 15.52
N GLU A 165 0.06 -5.64 15.12
CA GLU A 165 -0.25 -4.26 15.52
C GLU A 165 -1.67 -3.86 15.09
N LEU A 166 -2.08 -4.18 13.85
CA LEU A 166 -3.46 -3.95 13.39
C LEU A 166 -4.49 -4.76 14.21
N VAL A 167 -4.16 -5.97 14.62
CA VAL A 167 -5.04 -6.79 15.47
C VAL A 167 -5.15 -6.21 16.86
N ASP A 168 -4.07 -5.67 17.42
CA ASP A 168 -4.06 -5.04 18.73
C ASP A 168 -4.90 -3.75 18.72
N VAL A 169 -4.84 -2.97 17.63
CA VAL A 169 -5.64 -1.76 17.44
C VAL A 169 -7.14 -2.08 17.27
N HIS A 170 -7.50 -3.09 16.48
CA HIS A 170 -8.90 -3.37 16.15
C HIS A 170 -9.55 -4.44 17.03
N GLY A 171 -8.76 -5.22 17.77
CA GLY A 171 -9.20 -6.29 18.67
C GLY A 171 -9.54 -7.61 17.99
N SER A 172 -9.60 -7.70 16.65
CA SER A 172 -9.86 -8.99 15.99
C SER A 172 -9.22 -9.16 14.61
N GLN A 173 -8.74 -10.38 14.35
CA GLN A 173 -8.22 -10.79 13.04
C GLN A 173 -9.28 -10.68 11.93
N ALA A 174 -10.56 -10.89 12.25
CA ALA A 174 -11.65 -10.80 11.29
C ALA A 174 -11.88 -9.36 10.79
N GLN A 175 -11.79 -8.38 11.69
CA GLN A 175 -11.90 -6.96 11.32
C GLN A 175 -10.70 -6.50 10.50
N VAL A 176 -9.49 -6.94 10.86
CA VAL A 176 -8.26 -6.66 10.08
C VAL A 176 -8.35 -7.27 8.69
N ALA A 177 -8.79 -8.52 8.57
CA ALA A 177 -8.98 -9.18 7.28
C ALA A 177 -9.96 -8.42 6.36
N LYS A 178 -11.09 -7.95 6.90
CA LYS A 178 -12.08 -7.17 6.16
C LYS A 178 -11.49 -5.87 5.61
N ARG A 179 -10.69 -5.16 6.41
CA ARG A 179 -10.03 -3.90 6.03
C ARG A 179 -8.98 -4.09 4.94
N LEU A 180 -8.20 -5.17 5.04
CA LEU A 180 -7.18 -5.52 4.05
C LEU A 180 -7.74 -6.15 2.76
N GLY A 181 -9.04 -6.42 2.69
CA GLY A 181 -9.63 -7.21 1.60
C GLY A 181 -9.02 -8.62 1.49
N LYS A 182 -8.63 -9.22 2.63
CA LYS A 182 -8.06 -10.56 2.75
C LYS A 182 -9.00 -11.49 3.51
N THR A 183 -8.70 -12.78 3.51
CA THR A 183 -9.44 -13.75 4.33
C THR A 183 -8.91 -13.77 5.77
N PRO A 184 -9.75 -14.06 6.78
CA PRO A 184 -9.27 -14.27 8.15
C PRO A 184 -8.20 -15.36 8.24
N ALA A 185 -8.33 -16.40 7.42
CA ALA A 185 -7.33 -17.46 7.29
C ALA A 185 -5.96 -16.95 6.82
N TRP A 186 -5.93 -15.99 5.89
CA TRP A 186 -4.69 -15.37 5.43
C TRP A 186 -3.99 -14.59 6.55
N VAL A 187 -4.75 -13.82 7.33
CA VAL A 187 -4.22 -13.07 8.50
C VAL A 187 -3.67 -14.04 9.55
N SER A 188 -4.46 -15.03 9.95
CA SER A 188 -4.06 -16.06 10.92
C SER A 188 -2.78 -16.79 10.51
N GLN A 189 -2.66 -17.15 9.22
CA GLN A 189 -1.46 -17.80 8.68
C GLN A 189 -0.20 -16.92 8.76
N ARG A 190 -0.31 -15.60 8.71
CA ARG A 190 0.84 -14.71 8.85
C ARG A 190 1.21 -14.52 10.31
N LEU A 191 0.22 -14.31 11.18
CA LEU A 191 0.44 -14.21 12.62
C LEU A 191 1.05 -15.48 13.21
N THR A 192 0.76 -16.67 12.64
CA THR A 192 1.38 -17.94 13.06
C THR A 192 2.92 -17.90 13.00
N LEU A 193 3.51 -17.06 12.14
CA LEU A 193 4.97 -16.92 12.06
C LEU A 193 5.57 -16.30 13.34
N LEU A 194 4.81 -15.46 14.06
CA LEU A 194 5.25 -14.86 15.33
C LEU A 194 5.34 -15.89 16.47
N ASN A 195 4.72 -17.06 16.32
CA ASN A 195 4.80 -18.15 17.30
C ASN A 195 6.10 -18.95 17.21
N LEU A 196 6.92 -18.70 16.18
CA LEU A 196 8.22 -19.36 16.01
C LEU A 196 9.20 -18.89 17.08
N THR A 197 10.12 -19.76 17.50
CA THR A 197 11.27 -19.35 18.32
C THR A 197 12.09 -18.29 17.58
N PRO A 198 12.76 -17.35 18.30
CA PRO A 198 13.51 -16.26 17.66
C PRO A 198 14.49 -16.74 16.58
N THR A 199 15.22 -17.83 16.87
CA THR A 199 16.14 -18.46 15.93
C THR A 199 15.48 -18.93 14.63
N LEU A 200 14.21 -19.34 14.67
CA LEU A 200 13.47 -19.76 13.49
C LEU A 200 12.85 -18.59 12.74
N GLN A 201 12.54 -17.49 13.43
CA GLN A 201 12.13 -16.24 12.78
C GLN A 201 13.28 -15.71 11.91
N ASP A 202 14.51 -15.69 12.42
CA ASP A 202 15.71 -15.28 11.66
C ASP A 202 15.93 -16.16 10.41
N LYS A 203 15.64 -17.46 10.52
CA LYS A 203 15.69 -18.39 9.36
C LYS A 203 14.60 -18.09 8.32
N VAL A 204 13.45 -17.58 8.73
CA VAL A 204 12.41 -17.12 7.79
C VAL A 204 12.83 -15.81 7.12
N GLU A 205 13.41 -14.87 7.87
CA GLU A 205 13.91 -13.59 7.32
C GLU A 205 15.04 -13.79 6.31
N SER A 206 15.98 -14.68 6.61
CA SER A 206 17.07 -15.05 5.68
C SER A 206 16.63 -15.92 4.50
N GLY A 207 15.38 -16.43 4.52
CA GLY A 207 14.84 -17.29 3.48
C GLY A 207 15.29 -18.76 3.55
N GLU A 208 16.10 -19.14 4.54
CA GLU A 208 16.52 -20.52 4.80
C GLU A 208 15.31 -21.42 5.13
N LEU A 209 14.34 -20.88 5.87
CA LEU A 209 13.06 -21.52 6.16
C LEU A 209 11.92 -20.84 5.38
N LYS A 210 11.37 -21.55 4.40
CA LYS A 210 10.25 -21.04 3.60
C LYS A 210 9.00 -20.81 4.47
N VAL A 211 8.20 -19.81 4.10
CA VAL A 211 6.97 -19.42 4.82
C VAL A 211 6.00 -20.59 5.00
N GLU A 212 5.82 -21.43 3.98
CA GLU A 212 4.86 -22.54 4.07
C GLU A 212 5.17 -23.56 5.16
N PRO A 213 6.38 -24.15 5.23
CA PRO A 213 6.75 -24.99 6.37
C PRO A 213 6.82 -24.23 7.68
N ALA A 214 7.30 -22.97 7.69
CA ALA A 214 7.32 -22.13 8.88
C ALA A 214 5.93 -22.01 9.53
N ARG A 215 4.86 -21.86 8.74
CA ARG A 215 3.47 -21.85 9.24
C ARG A 215 3.05 -23.14 9.92
N ARG A 216 3.52 -24.30 9.45
CA ARG A 216 3.22 -25.59 10.08
C ARG A 216 3.97 -25.70 11.41
N ILE A 217 5.24 -25.32 11.41
CA ILE A 217 6.12 -25.37 12.59
C ILE A 217 5.62 -24.42 13.68
N GLY A 218 5.17 -23.21 13.34
CA GLY A 218 4.63 -22.23 14.30
C GLY A 218 3.33 -22.64 15.00
N ARG A 219 2.75 -23.81 14.65
CA ARG A 219 1.62 -24.42 15.38
C ARG A 219 2.05 -25.44 16.42
N LEU A 220 3.32 -25.82 16.43
CA LEU A 220 3.89 -26.78 17.36
C LEU A 220 4.32 -26.09 18.67
N PRO A 221 4.33 -26.81 19.81
CA PRO A 221 4.98 -26.34 21.03
C PRO A 221 6.43 -25.96 20.76
N GLN A 222 6.94 -24.90 21.40
CA GLN A 222 8.28 -24.35 21.14
C GLN A 222 9.39 -25.41 21.19
N GLU A 223 9.31 -26.36 22.13
CA GLU A 223 10.25 -27.46 22.31
C GLU A 223 10.38 -28.38 21.08
N ALA A 224 9.30 -28.51 20.30
CA ALA A 224 9.26 -29.37 19.11
C ALA A 224 9.60 -28.61 17.81
N GLN A 225 9.67 -27.28 17.84
CA GLN A 225 9.84 -26.47 16.63
C GLN A 225 11.22 -26.64 16.01
N GLN A 226 12.27 -26.67 16.84
CA GLN A 226 13.66 -26.79 16.38
C GLN A 226 13.89 -28.07 15.55
N ALA A 227 13.50 -29.22 16.11
CA ALA A 227 13.64 -30.51 15.45
C ALA A 227 12.87 -30.58 14.11
N ALA A 228 11.63 -30.08 14.09
CA ALA A 228 10.80 -30.04 12.88
C ALA A 228 11.38 -29.10 11.80
N ALA A 229 12.00 -27.98 12.21
CA ALA A 229 12.66 -27.06 11.29
C ALA A 229 13.91 -27.69 10.66
N GLU A 230 14.75 -28.34 11.47
CA GLU A 230 15.94 -29.04 10.99
C GLU A 230 15.60 -30.15 9.99
N GLU A 231 14.59 -30.98 10.29
CA GLU A 231 14.11 -32.01 9.37
C GLU A 231 13.67 -31.39 8.03
N THR A 232 12.94 -30.28 8.08
CA THR A 232 12.44 -29.60 6.87
C THR A 232 13.57 -28.99 6.04
N ILE A 233 14.54 -28.34 6.68
CA ILE A 233 15.68 -27.70 6.01
C ILE A 233 16.58 -28.76 5.36
N ASN A 234 16.84 -29.86 6.08
CA ASN A 234 17.65 -30.97 5.58
C ASN A 234 16.96 -31.77 4.47
N ALA A 235 15.63 -31.92 4.51
CA ALA A 235 14.88 -32.58 3.45
C ALA A 235 14.90 -31.81 2.11
N VAL A 236 15.02 -30.48 2.15
CA VAL A 236 15.18 -29.63 0.96
C VAL A 236 16.61 -29.73 0.39
N ASN A 237 17.60 -30.07 1.22
CA ASN A 237 19.00 -30.30 0.86
C ASN A 237 19.39 -31.78 1.03
N PRO A 238 18.86 -32.74 0.24
CA PRO A 238 19.28 -34.12 0.40
C PRO A 238 20.81 -34.23 0.13
N PRO A 239 21.57 -34.98 0.94
CA PRO A 239 22.95 -35.25 0.63
C PRO A 239 23.01 -35.95 -0.73
N ARG A 240 23.67 -35.34 -1.71
CA ARG A 240 23.93 -35.95 -3.02
C ARG A 240 24.69 -37.25 -2.79
N GLN A 241 23.99 -38.39 -2.77
CA GLN A 241 24.64 -39.68 -2.91
C GLN A 241 25.26 -39.71 -4.31
N ARG A 242 26.58 -39.55 -4.39
CA ARG A 242 27.34 -39.79 -5.61
C ARG A 242 27.22 -41.28 -5.92
N THR A 243 26.26 -41.64 -6.76
CA THR A 243 26.22 -42.97 -7.36
C THR A 243 27.40 -43.06 -8.34
N HIS A 244 28.47 -43.72 -7.92
CA HIS A 244 29.49 -44.15 -8.86
C HIS A 244 28.85 -45.23 -9.76
N PRO A 245 28.82 -45.07 -11.09
CA PRO A 245 28.32 -46.10 -11.96
C PRO A 245 29.23 -47.33 -11.83
N VAL A 246 28.65 -48.45 -11.42
CA VAL A 246 29.31 -49.76 -11.41
C VAL A 246 29.67 -50.09 -12.86
N ASN A 247 30.96 -50.28 -13.10
CA ASN A 247 31.51 -50.59 -14.42
C ASN A 247 31.21 -52.06 -14.74
N THR A 248 30.22 -52.32 -15.58
CA THR A 248 29.90 -53.69 -16.04
C THR A 248 30.93 -54.12 -17.09
N PRO A 249 31.60 -55.28 -16.95
CA PRO A 249 32.61 -55.71 -17.93
C PRO A 249 31.97 -56.10 -19.27
N PRO A 250 32.67 -55.89 -20.41
CA PRO A 250 32.12 -56.12 -21.73
C PRO A 250 31.95 -57.61 -22.03
N LYS A 251 30.85 -57.93 -22.72
CA LYS A 251 30.48 -59.28 -23.16
C LYS A 251 31.44 -59.78 -24.26
N PRO A 252 31.85 -61.06 -24.27
CA PRO A 252 32.82 -61.57 -25.24
C PRO A 252 32.21 -61.68 -26.65
N PRO A 253 33.01 -61.49 -27.71
CA PRO A 253 32.56 -61.54 -29.09
C PRO A 253 32.29 -62.97 -29.55
N THR A 254 31.31 -63.13 -30.45
CA THR A 254 31.05 -64.34 -31.24
C THR A 254 31.60 -64.14 -32.64
#